data_AF-A0A9E5LWG4-F1
#
_entry.id   AF-A0A9E5LWG4-F1
#
_cell.length_a   1.000
_cell.length_b   1.000
_cell.length_c   1.000
_cell.angle_alpha   90.00
_cell.angle_beta   90.00
_cell.angle_gamma   90.00
#
_symmetry.space_group_name_H-M   'P 1'
#
loop_
_entity.id
_entity.type
_entity.pdbx_description
1 polymer ?
#
loop_
_entity_poly.entity_id
_entity_poly.type
_entity_poly.pdbx_seq_one_letter_code
_entity_poly.pdbx_strand_id
1 'polypeptide(L)'
;MNTYDHATAPASWNDFNDAEAQQGAFDLIPRGISVPVRMTIKPGGHDDHTQGWTGGYATQSFDTGAVYLACEFVVTDGPFAKRKMWSNVGLYSPKGPTWGQMG
;
A
#
# COMPACT_ATOMS: atom_id res chain seq x y z
N MET A 1 -56.63 16.23 20.27
CA MET A 1 -55.93 16.23 18.98
C MET A 1 -54.81 17.23 19.06
N ASN A 2 -53.62 16.80 19.50
CA ASN A 2 -52.39 17.58 19.35
C ASN A 2 -51.46 16.76 18.47
N THR A 3 -51.05 17.40 17.38
CA THR A 3 -50.22 16.90 16.29
C THR A 3 -48.78 16.70 16.75
N TYR A 4 -48.19 15.55 16.48
CA TYR A 4 -46.76 15.31 16.66
C TYR A 4 -46.01 15.93 15.48
N ASP A 5 -45.28 17.01 15.76
CA ASP A 5 -44.29 17.58 14.84
C ASP A 5 -42.94 16.90 15.16
N HIS A 6 -42.56 15.90 14.36
CA HIS A 6 -41.27 15.25 14.50
C HIS A 6 -40.21 16.12 13.83
N ALA A 7 -39.66 17.06 14.61
CA ALA A 7 -38.49 17.82 14.24
C ALA A 7 -37.35 16.86 13.86
N THR A 8 -36.92 16.95 12.61
CA THR A 8 -35.77 16.20 12.07
C THR A 8 -34.52 16.75 12.75
N ALA A 9 -33.95 15.98 13.69
CA ALA A 9 -32.71 16.38 14.36
C ALA A 9 -31.56 16.46 13.33
N PRO A 10 -30.69 17.48 13.41
CA PRO A 10 -29.55 17.59 12.53
C PRO A 10 -28.61 16.40 12.74
N ALA A 11 -28.16 15.78 11.65
CA ALA A 11 -27.22 14.67 11.68
C ALA A 11 -26.01 15.04 12.56
N SER A 12 -25.86 14.31 13.67
CA SER A 12 -24.73 14.45 14.58
C SER A 12 -23.46 14.06 13.83
N TRP A 13 -22.50 14.97 13.72
CA TRP A 13 -21.19 14.73 13.09
C TRP A 13 -20.39 13.57 13.74
N ASN A 14 -20.84 13.08 14.90
CA ASN A 14 -20.26 11.95 15.63
C ASN A 14 -21.16 10.70 15.64
N ASP A 15 -22.21 10.65 14.82
CA ASP A 15 -23.07 9.46 14.72
C ASP A 15 -22.47 8.46 13.73
N PHE A 16 -21.89 7.39 14.28
CA PHE A 16 -21.28 6.29 13.53
C PHE A 16 -22.22 5.10 13.36
N ASN A 17 -23.49 5.19 13.78
CA ASN A 17 -24.42 4.06 13.67
C ASN A 17 -24.87 3.81 12.22
N ASP A 18 -24.89 4.85 11.39
CA ASP A 18 -25.11 4.77 9.94
C ASP A 18 -23.80 4.76 9.14
N ALA A 19 -22.64 4.58 9.80
CA ALA A 19 -21.38 4.46 9.08
C ALA A 19 -21.46 3.22 8.19
N GLU A 20 -21.43 3.44 6.87
CA GLU A 20 -21.34 2.36 5.89
C GLU A 20 -20.19 1.45 6.30
N ALA A 21 -20.49 0.21 6.68
CA ALA A 21 -19.47 -0.81 6.82
C ALA A 21 -18.66 -0.79 5.53
N GLN A 22 -17.33 -0.87 5.61
CA GLN A 22 -16.45 -0.92 4.44
C GLN A 22 -16.68 -2.23 3.65
N GLN A 23 -17.87 -2.36 3.05
CA GLN A 23 -18.31 -3.43 2.20
C GLN A 23 -17.50 -3.30 0.92
N GLY A 24 -16.52 -4.18 0.75
CA GLY A 24 -15.59 -4.19 -0.37
C GLY A 24 -14.14 -3.85 -0.02
N ALA A 25 -13.79 -3.54 1.24
CA ALA A 25 -12.37 -3.39 1.61
C ALA A 25 -11.59 -4.71 1.62
N PHE A 26 -12.29 -5.85 1.71
CA PHE A 26 -11.67 -7.19 1.81
C PHE A 26 -11.59 -7.94 0.48
N ASP A 27 -12.33 -7.52 -0.56
CA ASP A 27 -12.27 -8.20 -1.85
C ASP A 27 -10.90 -8.01 -2.48
N LEU A 28 -10.30 -9.07 -3.01
CA LEU A 28 -9.05 -8.95 -3.75
C LEU A 28 -9.25 -8.15 -5.04
N ILE A 29 -8.24 -7.40 -5.47
CA ILE A 29 -8.22 -6.86 -6.83
C ILE A 29 -8.06 -8.07 -7.77
N PRO A 30 -8.97 -8.30 -8.74
CA PRO A 30 -8.85 -9.45 -9.64
C PRO A 30 -7.57 -9.39 -10.48
N ARG A 31 -7.03 -10.56 -10.81
CA ARG A 31 -5.88 -10.67 -11.73
C ARG A 31 -6.24 -10.06 -13.09
N GLY A 32 -5.27 -9.38 -13.71
CA GLY A 32 -5.41 -8.82 -15.06
C GLY A 32 -6.02 -7.43 -15.11
N ILE A 33 -6.40 -6.86 -13.96
CA ILE A 33 -6.84 -5.47 -13.87
C ILE A 33 -5.63 -4.55 -13.76
N SER A 34 -5.63 -3.49 -14.59
CA SER A 34 -4.69 -2.37 -14.47
C SER A 34 -5.29 -1.27 -13.63
N VAL A 35 -4.54 -0.75 -12.66
CA VAL A 35 -4.98 0.35 -11.78
C VAL A 35 -3.90 1.42 -11.69
N PRO A 36 -4.25 2.71 -11.64
CA PRO A 36 -3.29 3.77 -11.38
C PRO A 36 -2.86 3.73 -9.91
N VAL A 37 -1.55 3.80 -9.66
CA VAL A 37 -0.99 3.72 -8.31
C VAL A 37 0.00 4.85 -8.06
N ARG A 38 0.07 5.26 -6.79
CA ARG A 38 1.21 5.98 -6.23
C ARG A 38 2.12 4.96 -5.57
N MET A 39 3.36 4.88 -6.02
CA MET A 39 4.41 4.08 -5.40
C MET A 39 5.19 4.91 -4.38
N THR A 40 5.47 4.33 -3.22
CA THR A 40 6.38 4.86 -2.20
C THR A 40 7.44 3.81 -1.90
N ILE A 41 8.71 4.20 -1.93
CA ILE A 41 9.83 3.35 -1.50
C ILE A 41 10.11 3.66 -0.03
N LYS A 42 10.03 2.64 0.83
CA LYS A 42 10.35 2.79 2.25
C LYS A 42 11.88 2.81 2.42
N PRO A 43 12.43 3.71 3.26
CA PRO A 43 13.85 3.66 3.59
C PRO A 43 14.23 2.32 4.21
N GLY A 44 15.31 1.71 3.70
CA GLY A 44 15.87 0.47 4.20
C GLY A 44 17.18 0.66 4.96
N GLY A 45 17.83 1.81 4.80
CA GLY A 45 19.05 2.18 5.51
C GLY A 45 20.33 1.46 5.05
N HIS A 46 20.26 0.66 3.98
CA HIS A 46 21.43 0.05 3.38
C HIS A 46 21.89 0.90 2.19
N ASP A 47 23.12 1.41 2.26
CA ASP A 47 23.78 2.11 1.16
C ASP A 47 25.07 1.38 0.78
N ASP A 48 25.34 1.32 -0.51
CA ASP A 48 26.56 0.79 -1.12
C ASP A 48 26.95 1.71 -2.28
N HIS A 49 27.96 2.54 -2.05
CA HIS A 49 28.50 3.46 -3.05
C HIS A 49 29.04 2.75 -4.29
N THR A 50 29.51 1.52 -4.17
CA THR A 50 30.04 0.76 -5.31
C THR A 50 28.93 0.29 -6.25
N GLN A 51 27.70 0.18 -5.75
CA GLN A 51 26.49 -0.14 -6.51
C GLN A 51 25.67 1.11 -6.89
N GLY A 52 26.08 2.29 -6.42
CA GLY A 52 25.33 3.55 -6.60
C GLY A 52 24.09 3.66 -5.72
N TRP A 53 23.96 2.83 -4.68
CA TRP A 53 22.88 2.94 -3.70
C TRP A 53 23.32 3.91 -2.62
N THR A 54 22.87 5.17 -2.72
CA THR A 54 23.30 6.24 -1.81
C THR A 54 22.14 7.05 -1.22
N GLY A 55 20.91 6.54 -1.39
CA GLY A 55 19.68 7.25 -1.03
C GLY A 55 19.04 6.75 0.25
N GLY A 56 19.63 5.76 0.93
CA GLY A 56 19.05 5.12 2.12
C GLY A 56 17.83 4.25 1.84
N TYR A 57 17.51 3.98 0.57
CA TYR A 57 16.29 3.28 0.16
C TYR A 57 16.44 1.76 0.06
N ALA A 58 17.64 1.26 -0.19
CA ALA A 58 17.84 -0.18 -0.28
C ALA A 58 17.74 -0.80 1.12
N THR A 59 17.15 -1.99 1.15
CA THR A 59 17.04 -2.83 2.35
C THR A 59 17.86 -4.08 2.10
N GLN A 60 18.74 -4.43 3.03
CA GLN A 60 19.42 -5.73 3.02
C GLN A 60 18.74 -6.69 3.99
N SER A 61 18.37 -7.88 3.52
CA SER A 61 17.89 -8.96 4.38
C SER A 61 19.04 -9.49 5.24
N PHE A 62 18.87 -9.48 6.56
CA PHE A 62 19.83 -10.05 7.51
C PHE A 62 20.00 -11.57 7.33
N ASP A 63 18.92 -12.27 7.00
CA ASP A 63 18.94 -13.74 6.89
C ASP A 63 19.56 -14.24 5.57
N THR A 64 19.39 -13.48 4.49
CA THR A 64 19.72 -13.97 3.14
C THR A 64 20.78 -13.15 2.42
N GLY A 65 21.10 -11.95 2.90
CA GLY A 65 21.98 -10.98 2.23
C GLY A 65 21.40 -10.39 0.94
N ALA A 66 20.16 -10.72 0.57
CA ALA A 66 19.48 -10.12 -0.58
C ALA A 66 19.23 -8.63 -0.34
N VAL A 67 19.38 -7.83 -1.39
CA VAL A 67 19.13 -6.38 -1.34
C VAL A 67 17.96 -6.05 -2.26
N TYR A 68 17.02 -5.25 -1.77
CA TYR A 68 15.77 -4.91 -2.47
C TYR A 68 15.24 -3.54 -2.06
N LEU A 69 14.33 -2.99 -2.86
CA LEU A 69 13.52 -1.82 -2.52
C LEU A 69 12.19 -2.29 -1.92
N ALA A 70 11.87 -1.85 -0.70
CA ALA A 70 10.59 -2.13 -0.07
C ALA A 70 9.52 -1.15 -0.58
N CYS A 71 8.63 -1.62 -1.46
CA CYS A 71 7.70 -0.77 -2.18
C CYS A 71 6.28 -0.90 -1.63
N GLU A 72 5.65 0.23 -1.40
CA GLU A 72 4.23 0.36 -1.07
C GLU A 72 3.51 1.03 -2.22
N PHE A 73 2.42 0.44 -2.68
CA PHE A 73 1.59 1.01 -3.73
C PHE A 73 0.20 1.28 -3.18
N VAL A 74 -0.30 2.48 -3.43
CA VAL A 74 -1.67 2.88 -3.10
C VAL A 74 -2.40 3.18 -4.39
N VAL A 75 -3.54 2.53 -4.61
CA VAL A 75 -4.39 2.81 -5.77
C VAL A 75 -4.96 4.22 -5.64
N THR A 76 -4.78 5.06 -6.65
CA THR A 76 -5.15 6.47 -6.59
C THR A 76 -6.54 6.76 -7.16
N ASP A 77 -7.07 5.87 -8.00
CA ASP A 77 -8.35 6.09 -8.68
C ASP A 77 -9.04 4.77 -9.08
N GLY A 78 -10.32 4.85 -9.42
CA GLY A 78 -11.16 3.73 -9.84
C GLY A 78 -11.80 2.94 -8.69
N PRO A 79 -12.45 1.80 -8.98
CA PRO A 79 -13.21 1.01 -8.00
C PRO A 79 -12.38 0.47 -6.83
N PHE A 80 -11.05 0.47 -7.00
CA PHE A 80 -10.09 -0.05 -6.03
C PHE A 80 -9.29 1.06 -5.34
N ALA A 81 -9.67 2.32 -5.51
CA ALA A 81 -8.99 3.47 -4.91
C ALA A 81 -8.78 3.29 -3.39
N LYS A 82 -7.66 3.81 -2.89
CA LYS A 82 -7.21 3.74 -1.48
C LYS A 82 -6.79 2.35 -1.01
N ARG A 83 -6.94 1.29 -1.82
CA ARG A 83 -6.35 -0.02 -1.51
C ARG A 83 -4.83 0.03 -1.57
N LYS A 84 -4.19 -0.75 -0.70
CA LYS A 84 -2.74 -0.80 -0.52
C LYS A 84 -2.20 -2.20 -0.82
N MET A 85 -1.05 -2.24 -1.47
CA MET A 85 -0.31 -3.47 -1.78
C MET A 85 1.18 -3.23 -1.57
N TRP A 86 1.93 -4.30 -1.32
CA TRP A 86 3.36 -4.25 -1.07
C TRP A 86 4.07 -5.25 -1.99
N SER A 87 5.18 -4.81 -2.57
CA SER A 87 6.13 -5.71 -3.26
C SER A 87 7.55 -5.29 -2.94
N ASN A 88 8.49 -6.21 -3.12
CA ASN A 88 9.90 -5.93 -3.03
C ASN A 88 10.49 -5.98 -4.44
N VAL A 89 11.21 -4.95 -4.85
CA VAL A 89 11.95 -4.98 -6.14
C VAL A 89 13.39 -5.39 -5.85
N GLY A 90 13.82 -6.54 -6.37
CA GLY A 90 15.18 -7.04 -6.19
C GLY A 90 16.23 -6.09 -6.80
N LEU A 91 17.31 -5.87 -6.07
CA LEU A 91 18.51 -5.17 -6.55
C LEU A 91 19.70 -6.13 -6.64
N TYR A 92 19.82 -7.04 -5.67
CA TYR A 92 20.92 -8.00 -5.60
C TYR A 92 20.52 -9.26 -4.82
N SER A 93 21.15 -10.38 -5.19
CA SER A 93 21.05 -11.63 -4.44
C SER A 93 22.41 -12.34 -4.39
N PRO A 94 22.86 -12.79 -3.20
CA PRO A 94 24.02 -13.67 -3.08
C PRO A 94 23.90 -15.00 -3.83
N LYS A 95 22.66 -15.41 -4.16
CA LYS A 95 22.37 -16.65 -4.91
C LYS A 95 22.55 -16.50 -6.42
N GLY A 96 22.95 -15.31 -6.90
CA GLY A 96 23.22 -15.03 -8.31
C GLY A 96 22.17 -14.12 -8.97
N PRO A 97 22.48 -13.62 -10.19
CA PRO A 97 21.75 -12.54 -10.84
C PRO A 97 20.29 -12.88 -11.16
N THR A 98 19.97 -14.17 -11.39
CA THR A 98 18.60 -14.64 -11.62
C THR A 98 17.65 -14.24 -10.51
N TRP A 99 18.13 -14.25 -9.26
CA TRP A 99 17.32 -13.93 -8.08
C TRP A 99 17.35 -12.44 -7.72
N GLY A 100 18.39 -11.72 -8.16
CA GLY A 100 18.51 -10.27 -7.95
C GLY A 100 17.52 -9.46 -8.78
N GLN A 101 17.02 -10.00 -9.89
CA GLN A 101 16.03 -9.36 -10.76
C GLN A 101 14.58 -9.81 -10.47
N MET A 102 14.39 -10.69 -9.49
CA MET A 102 13.04 -11.13 -9.09
C MET A 102 12.45 -10.13 -8.08
N GLY A 103 11.27 -9.61 -8.39
CA GLY A 103 10.53 -8.66 -7.57
C GLY A 103 9.41 -7.96 -8.33
#